data_AF-A0A8J3A8Z7-F1
#
_entry.id   AF-A0A8J3A8Z7-F1
#
_cell.length_a   1.000
_cell.length_b   1.000
_cell.length_c   1.000
_cell.angle_alpha   90.00
_cell.angle_beta   90.00
_cell.angle_gamma   90.00
#
_symmetry.space_group_name_H-M   'P 1'
#
loop_
_entity.id
_entity.type
_entity.pdbx_description
1 polymer ?
#
loop_
_entity_poly.entity_id
_entity_poly.type
_entity_poly.pdbx_seq_one_letter_code
_entity_poly.pdbx_strand_id
1 'polypeptide(L)'
;MTAVTTTGEPSGREGRPACPTGPCPLPGARHRGDSGSAPGSAAPPPVRVRRRAAEVETPRAALLAGELAPLADFLSFGTNDLTQLTFGFSRDDVEARLMPHYLAHDLLPADPFATLDAPGVGELARLTTRDAKAASPATEVSVCGEHGGDPASIAWFDRYGLDDVSCSPSRILVARLAAAQAALGAQDPDRDR
;
A
#
# COMPACT_ATOMS: atom_id res chain seq x y z
N MET A 1 9.89 -1.93 -4.82
CA MET A 1 8.80 -2.00 -3.83
C MET A 1 7.98 -3.25 -4.09
N THR A 2 7.60 -3.99 -3.05
CA THR A 2 6.86 -5.26 -3.15
C THR A 2 5.62 -5.16 -2.27
N ALA A 3 4.45 -5.38 -2.85
CA ALA A 3 3.17 -5.32 -2.15
C ALA A 3 2.94 -6.59 -1.30
N VAL A 4 2.34 -6.41 -0.13
CA VAL A 4 1.90 -7.45 0.80
C VAL A 4 0.40 -7.25 1.04
N THR A 5 -0.42 -8.22 0.63
CA THR A 5 -1.87 -8.17 0.81
C THR A 5 -2.27 -8.50 2.25
N THR A 6 -3.22 -7.74 2.79
CA THR A 6 -3.70 -7.85 4.19
C THR A 6 -4.82 -8.87 4.35
N THR A 7 -5.56 -9.21 3.30
CA THR A 7 -6.74 -10.08 3.40
C THR A 7 -6.41 -11.58 3.38
N GLY A 8 -6.97 -12.33 4.34
CA GLY A 8 -7.15 -13.79 4.24
C GLY A 8 -8.09 -14.18 3.09
N GLU A 9 -7.93 -15.39 2.55
CA GLU A 9 -8.62 -15.87 1.34
C GLU A 9 -10.11 -15.47 1.27
N PRO A 10 -10.58 -14.90 0.14
CA PRO A 10 -12.01 -14.74 -0.07
C PRO A 10 -12.60 -16.11 -0.38
N SER A 11 -13.39 -16.65 0.54
CA SER A 11 -14.32 -17.74 0.23
C SER A 11 -15.24 -17.26 -0.91
N GLY A 12 -14.96 -17.73 -2.13
CA GLY A 12 -15.85 -17.55 -3.30
C GLY A 12 -15.40 -16.60 -4.40
N ARG A 13 -14.18 -16.07 -4.43
CA ARG A 13 -13.65 -15.40 -5.63
C ARG A 13 -12.75 -16.37 -6.40
N GLU A 14 -13.22 -16.85 -7.55
CA GLU A 14 -12.39 -17.55 -8.52
C GLU A 14 -11.06 -16.80 -8.72
N GLY A 15 -9.96 -17.55 -8.60
CA GLY A 15 -8.60 -17.04 -8.55
C GLY A 15 -8.29 -16.06 -9.67
N ARG A 16 -8.14 -14.79 -9.31
CA ARG A 16 -7.50 -13.80 -10.17
C ARG A 16 -5.99 -13.85 -9.89
N PRO A 17 -5.13 -13.92 -10.91
CA PRO A 17 -3.69 -13.97 -10.70
C PRO A 17 -3.26 -12.67 -10.01
N ALA A 18 -2.66 -12.80 -8.82
CA ALA A 18 -1.90 -11.72 -8.21
C ALA A 18 -0.83 -11.28 -9.23
N CYS A 19 -0.88 -10.01 -9.64
CA CYS A 19 0.09 -9.48 -10.59
C CYS A 19 1.39 -9.20 -9.81
N PRO A 20 2.50 -9.91 -10.06
CA PRO A 20 3.75 -9.62 -9.37
C PRO A 20 4.39 -8.41 -10.04
N THR A 21 4.24 -7.23 -9.45
CA THR A 21 5.03 -6.05 -9.81
C THR A 21 6.43 -6.19 -9.21
N GLY A 22 7.25 -7.06 -9.80
CA GLY A 22 8.67 -7.23 -9.49
C GLY A 22 9.46 -7.53 -10.76
N PRO A 23 10.73 -7.07 -10.88
CA PRO A 23 11.51 -7.30 -12.09
C PRO A 23 11.83 -8.80 -12.24
N CYS A 24 11.49 -9.34 -13.42
CA CYS A 24 11.74 -10.72 -13.80
C CYS A 24 13.25 -10.95 -14.05
N PRO A 25 13.88 -12.01 -13.51
CA PRO A 25 15.28 -12.31 -13.80
C PRO A 25 15.46 -12.83 -15.23
N LEU A 26 16.51 -12.35 -15.90
CA LEU A 26 16.86 -12.67 -17.30
C LEU A 26 17.03 -14.19 -17.53
N PRO A 27 16.48 -14.78 -18.61
CA PRO A 27 16.69 -16.19 -18.92
C PRO A 27 18.03 -16.41 -19.62
N GLY A 28 18.91 -17.16 -18.95
CA GLY A 28 20.13 -17.73 -19.52
C GLY A 28 19.84 -18.84 -20.54
N ALA A 29 20.49 -18.69 -21.70
CA ALA A 29 20.75 -19.62 -22.79
C ALA A 29 20.33 -21.10 -22.67
N ARG A 30 19.58 -21.58 -23.67
CA ARG A 30 19.70 -22.96 -24.16
C ARG A 30 19.75 -22.97 -25.69
N HIS A 31 20.83 -23.54 -26.22
CA HIS A 31 21.05 -23.85 -27.64
C HIS A 31 20.35 -25.17 -28.02
N ARG A 32 19.69 -25.23 -29.19
CA ARG A 32 19.78 -26.28 -30.24
C ARG A 32 18.86 -25.95 -31.43
N GLY A 33 19.31 -26.27 -32.65
CA GLY A 33 18.61 -26.11 -33.95
C GLY A 33 17.29 -26.90 -34.04
N ASP A 34 16.45 -26.76 -35.07
CA ASP A 34 16.73 -26.86 -36.51
C ASP A 34 15.60 -26.17 -37.33
N SER A 35 15.84 -26.05 -38.63
CA SER A 35 15.13 -25.45 -39.76
C SER A 35 13.63 -25.76 -39.98
N GLY A 36 12.92 -24.80 -40.62
CA GLY A 36 11.60 -25.01 -41.26
C GLY A 36 10.75 -23.74 -41.38
N SER A 37 10.60 -23.21 -42.59
CA SER A 37 9.74 -22.05 -42.89
C SER A 37 8.27 -22.42 -43.07
N ALA A 38 7.36 -21.73 -42.37
CA ALA A 38 5.92 -21.70 -42.68
C ALA A 38 5.42 -20.23 -42.73
N PRO A 39 4.49 -19.87 -43.63
CA PRO A 39 4.06 -18.48 -43.81
C PRO A 39 2.92 -18.09 -42.86
N GLY A 40 2.96 -16.85 -42.37
CA GLY A 40 1.78 -16.10 -41.92
C GLY A 40 1.20 -16.43 -40.54
N SER A 41 1.99 -16.25 -39.47
CA SER A 41 1.44 -16.09 -38.12
C SER A 41 1.66 -14.64 -37.70
N ALA A 42 0.60 -13.83 -37.70
CA ALA A 42 0.68 -12.53 -37.03
C ALA A 42 0.95 -12.81 -35.55
N ALA A 43 2.09 -12.32 -35.04
CA ALA A 43 2.38 -12.39 -33.62
C ALA A 43 1.21 -11.78 -32.84
N PRO A 44 0.73 -12.40 -31.75
CA PRO A 44 -0.35 -11.83 -30.95
C PRO A 44 0.06 -10.42 -30.52
N PRO A 45 -0.90 -9.47 -30.44
CA PRO A 45 -0.58 -8.11 -30.01
C PRO A 45 0.14 -8.15 -28.66
N PRO A 46 1.17 -7.31 -28.43
CA PRO A 46 1.88 -7.31 -27.18
C PRO A 46 0.93 -7.02 -26.02
N VAL A 47 1.20 -7.68 -24.90
CA VAL A 47 0.47 -7.62 -23.63
C VAL A 47 0.21 -6.16 -23.24
N ARG A 48 -1.07 -5.76 -23.16
CA ARG A 48 -1.45 -4.43 -22.66
C ARG A 48 -1.78 -4.53 -21.17
N VAL A 49 -0.81 -4.24 -20.32
CA VAL A 49 -1.09 -3.90 -18.91
C VAL A 49 -1.23 -2.37 -18.85
N ARG A 50 -2.45 -1.87 -18.73
CA ARG A 50 -2.72 -0.46 -18.42
C ARG A 50 -3.51 -0.41 -17.13
N ARG A 51 -2.82 -0.43 -15.99
CA ARG A 51 -3.38 -0.01 -14.72
C ARG A 51 -2.98 1.46 -14.47
N ARG A 52 -3.95 2.30 -14.14
CA ARG A 52 -3.79 3.70 -13.77
C ARG A 52 -3.74 3.80 -12.26
N ALA A 53 -2.65 4.36 -11.76
CA ALA A 53 -2.47 4.67 -10.34
C ALA A 53 -2.77 6.15 -10.10
N ALA A 54 -3.28 6.48 -8.92
CA ALA A 54 -3.22 7.84 -8.39
C ALA A 54 -2.66 7.81 -6.97
N GLU A 55 -1.71 8.70 -6.68
CA GLU A 55 -1.17 8.86 -5.34
C GLU A 55 -2.06 9.79 -4.53
N VAL A 56 -2.34 9.37 -3.29
CA VAL A 56 -3.10 10.13 -2.29
C VAL A 56 -2.14 10.49 -1.17
N GLU A 57 -1.42 11.58 -1.39
CA GLU A 57 -0.32 12.02 -0.52
C GLU A 57 -0.48 13.48 -0.03
N THR A 58 -1.56 14.13 -0.43
CA THR A 58 -1.94 15.47 0.08
C THR A 58 -3.26 15.38 0.85
N PRO A 59 -3.47 16.22 1.89
CA PRO A 59 -4.73 16.21 2.62
C PRO A 59 -5.94 16.46 1.71
N ARG A 60 -5.78 17.32 0.68
CA ARG A 60 -6.84 17.56 -0.30
C ARG A 60 -7.17 16.32 -1.12
N ALA A 61 -6.16 15.56 -1.57
CA ALA A 61 -6.39 14.33 -2.31
C ALA A 61 -7.14 13.29 -1.45
N ALA A 62 -6.79 13.18 -0.17
CA ALA A 62 -7.47 12.29 0.78
C ALA A 62 -8.95 12.67 0.96
N LEU A 63 -9.24 13.96 1.12
CA LEU A 63 -10.62 14.48 1.23
C LEU A 63 -11.45 14.31 -0.05
N LEU A 64 -10.80 14.15 -1.20
CA LEU A 64 -11.46 13.99 -2.51
C LEU A 64 -11.28 12.58 -3.07
N ALA A 65 -10.91 11.60 -2.25
CA ALA A 65 -10.63 10.24 -2.69
C ALA A 65 -11.82 9.60 -3.43
N GLY A 66 -13.05 9.91 -3.04
CA GLY A 66 -14.26 9.44 -3.74
C GLY A 66 -14.39 9.97 -5.17
N GLU A 67 -13.86 11.15 -5.48
CA GLU A 67 -13.82 11.69 -6.85
C GLU A 67 -12.65 11.10 -7.66
N LEU A 68 -11.54 10.77 -6.99
CA LEU A 68 -10.35 10.18 -7.60
C LEU A 68 -10.53 8.70 -7.92
N ALA A 69 -11.22 7.95 -7.06
CA ALA A 69 -11.33 6.50 -7.15
C ALA A 69 -11.90 5.99 -8.50
N PRO A 70 -12.93 6.61 -9.10
CA PRO A 70 -13.45 6.18 -10.41
C PRO A 70 -12.49 6.45 -11.59
N LEU A 71 -11.44 7.26 -11.38
CA LEU A 71 -10.49 7.67 -12.42
C LEU A 71 -9.22 6.81 -12.44
N ALA A 72 -9.00 5.99 -11.41
CA ALA A 72 -7.83 5.16 -11.21
C ALA A 72 -8.22 3.69 -10.95
N ASP A 73 -7.38 2.77 -11.40
CA ASP A 73 -7.54 1.34 -11.10
C ASP A 73 -7.14 1.03 -9.64
N PHE A 74 -6.22 1.81 -9.07
CA PHE A 74 -5.86 1.77 -7.66
C PHE A 74 -5.38 3.13 -7.15
N LEU A 75 -5.59 3.37 -5.85
CA LEU A 75 -5.09 4.51 -5.11
C LEU A 75 -3.93 4.06 -4.22
N SER A 76 -2.82 4.79 -4.26
CA SER A 76 -1.67 4.54 -3.39
C SER A 76 -1.55 5.68 -2.38
N PHE A 77 -1.74 5.36 -1.11
CA PHE A 77 -1.64 6.31 -0.02
C PHE A 77 -0.18 6.56 0.33
N GLY A 78 0.31 7.76 -0.01
CA GLY A 78 1.69 8.19 0.23
C GLY A 78 1.83 8.76 1.63
N THR A 79 2.09 7.90 2.60
CA THR A 79 2.04 8.30 4.02
C THR A 79 3.11 9.31 4.42
N ASN A 80 4.30 9.29 3.80
CA ASN A 80 5.38 10.18 4.18
C ASN A 80 5.02 11.64 3.91
N ASP A 81 4.73 11.97 2.65
CA ASP A 81 4.35 13.33 2.25
C ASP A 81 3.04 13.77 2.92
N LEU A 82 2.11 12.83 3.13
CA LEU A 82 0.88 13.15 3.84
C LEU A 82 1.13 13.49 5.31
N THR A 83 2.01 12.75 6.00
CA THR A 83 2.44 13.10 7.36
C THR A 83 3.06 14.49 7.37
N GLN A 84 3.95 14.80 6.42
CA GLN A 84 4.56 16.13 6.32
C GLN A 84 3.51 17.23 6.20
N LEU A 85 2.56 17.09 5.29
CA LEU A 85 1.54 18.09 5.03
C LEU A 85 0.48 18.18 6.14
N THR A 86 0.20 17.08 6.83
CA THR A 86 -0.78 17.03 7.94
C THR A 86 -0.22 17.67 9.20
N PHE A 87 1.05 17.39 9.53
CA PHE A 87 1.72 17.99 10.69
C PHE A 87 2.31 19.38 10.40
N GLY A 88 2.46 19.75 9.13
CA GLY A 88 3.22 20.94 8.74
C GLY A 88 4.72 20.76 8.97
N PHE A 89 5.22 19.52 8.92
CA PHE A 89 6.63 19.19 9.12
C PHE A 89 7.40 19.21 7.81
N SER A 90 8.43 20.06 7.73
CA SER A 90 9.52 19.87 6.76
C SER A 90 10.34 18.67 7.22
N ARG A 91 10.37 17.57 6.46
CA ARG A 91 11.06 16.34 6.85
C ARG A 91 12.54 16.59 7.15
N ASP A 92 13.22 17.31 6.25
CA ASP A 92 14.65 17.60 6.37
C ASP A 92 15.00 18.44 7.62
N ASP A 93 14.08 19.30 8.06
CA ASP A 93 14.31 20.20 9.20
C ASP A 93 13.83 19.60 10.52
N VAL A 94 12.69 18.89 10.51
CA VAL A 94 12.02 18.41 11.72
C VAL A 94 12.57 17.07 12.17
N GLU A 95 12.75 16.11 11.26
CA GLU A 95 13.15 14.74 11.59
C GLU A 95 14.51 14.73 12.32
N ALA A 96 15.49 15.49 11.81
CA ALA A 96 16.84 15.50 12.35
C ALA A 96 17.05 16.44 13.55
N ARG A 97 16.26 17.51 13.69
CA ARG A 97 16.53 18.57 14.69
C ARG A 97 15.49 18.70 15.79
N LEU A 98 14.21 18.51 15.47
CA LEU A 98 13.11 18.81 16.38
C LEU A 98 12.46 17.55 16.94
N MET A 99 12.40 16.46 16.18
CA MET A 99 11.76 15.22 16.63
C MET A 99 12.31 14.70 17.97
N PRO A 100 13.64 14.69 18.22
CA PRO A 100 14.17 14.28 19.53
C PRO A 100 13.64 15.13 20.68
N HIS A 101 13.42 16.42 20.47
CA HIS A 101 12.84 17.31 21.48
C HIS A 101 11.34 17.05 21.69
N TYR A 102 10.59 16.81 20.62
CA TYR A 102 9.16 16.50 20.71
C TYR A 102 8.92 15.22 21.52
N LEU A 103 9.75 14.20 21.30
CA LEU A 103 9.69 12.94 22.04
C LEU A 103 10.18 13.10 23.49
N ALA A 104 11.29 13.82 23.72
CA ALA A 104 11.83 14.02 25.07
C ALA A 104 10.91 14.84 25.99
N HIS A 105 10.02 15.65 25.41
CA HIS A 105 9.03 16.45 26.13
C HIS A 105 7.61 15.86 26.07
N ASP A 106 7.46 14.62 25.61
CA ASP A 106 6.17 13.91 25.49
C ASP A 106 5.11 14.71 24.70
N LEU A 107 5.54 15.56 23.76
CA LEU A 107 4.64 16.32 22.87
C LEU A 107 4.04 15.43 21.79
N LEU A 108 4.76 14.36 21.43
CA LEU A 108 4.28 13.29 20.56
C LEU A 108 4.57 11.93 21.21
N PRO A 109 3.66 10.96 21.10
CA PRO A 109 3.84 9.64 21.69
C PRO A 109 4.87 8.78 20.92
N ALA A 110 5.09 9.08 19.64
CA ALA A 110 6.01 8.39 18.75
C ALA A 110 6.39 9.31 17.57
N ASP A 111 7.43 8.94 16.85
CA ASP A 111 7.79 9.60 15.59
C ASP A 111 6.72 9.29 14.51
N PRO A 112 5.97 10.29 14.02
CA PRO A 112 4.89 10.09 13.06
C PRO A 112 5.36 9.72 11.64
N PHE A 113 6.68 9.71 11.39
CA PHE A 113 7.26 9.16 10.15
C PHE A 113 7.61 7.67 10.27
N ALA A 114 7.72 7.15 11.49
CA ALA A 114 8.02 5.75 11.75
C ALA A 114 6.76 4.93 12.03
N THR A 115 5.83 5.50 12.81
CA THR A 115 4.56 4.87 13.20
C THR A 115 3.42 5.83 12.89
N LEU A 116 2.36 5.30 12.27
CA LEU A 116 1.23 6.09 11.80
C LEU A 116 0.58 6.86 12.96
N ASP A 117 0.45 8.17 12.78
CA ASP A 117 -0.37 9.01 13.63
C ASP A 117 -1.85 8.70 13.42
N ALA A 118 -2.42 7.82 14.25
CA ALA A 118 -3.81 7.38 14.15
C ALA A 118 -4.86 8.52 14.15
N PRO A 119 -4.82 9.52 15.07
CA PRO A 119 -5.85 10.56 15.13
C PRO A 119 -5.82 11.60 13.99
N GLY A 120 -4.67 11.83 13.36
CA GLY A 120 -4.54 12.79 12.25
C GLY A 120 -4.41 12.07 10.91
N VAL A 121 -3.21 11.56 10.61
CA VAL A 121 -2.90 10.93 9.32
C VAL A 121 -3.71 9.66 9.10
N GLY A 122 -3.93 8.88 10.15
CA GLY A 122 -4.81 7.71 10.15
C GLY A 122 -6.24 8.09 9.80
N GLU A 123 -6.79 9.17 10.37
CA GLU A 123 -8.15 9.61 10.01
C GLU A 123 -8.25 9.96 8.52
N LEU A 124 -7.23 10.61 7.94
CA LEU A 124 -7.19 10.85 6.49
C LEU A 124 -7.11 9.53 5.69
N ALA A 125 -6.35 8.54 6.15
CA ALA A 125 -6.32 7.21 5.54
C ALA A 125 -7.70 6.54 5.59
N ARG A 126 -8.38 6.63 6.74
CA ARG A 126 -9.72 6.07 6.94
C ARG A 126 -10.74 6.70 5.99
N LEU A 127 -10.75 8.02 5.90
CA LEU A 127 -11.63 8.78 5.01
C LEU A 127 -11.36 8.41 3.56
N THR A 128 -10.08 8.37 3.16
CA THR A 128 -9.64 7.97 1.82
C THR A 128 -10.21 6.61 1.45
N THR A 129 -9.98 5.59 2.28
CA THR A 129 -10.44 4.22 2.02
C THR A 129 -11.96 4.13 1.98
N ARG A 130 -12.64 4.73 2.96
CA ARG A 130 -14.11 4.74 3.02
C ARG A 130 -14.72 5.35 1.75
N ASP A 131 -14.25 6.54 1.37
CA ASP A 131 -14.87 7.31 0.27
C ASP A 131 -14.50 6.71 -1.09
N ALA A 132 -13.27 6.21 -1.25
CA ALA A 132 -12.85 5.50 -2.46
C ALA A 132 -13.69 4.23 -2.67
N LYS A 133 -13.86 3.41 -1.62
CA LYS A 133 -14.65 2.17 -1.70
C LYS A 133 -16.14 2.45 -1.89
N ALA A 134 -16.67 3.54 -1.32
CA ALA A 134 -18.06 3.93 -1.53
C ALA A 134 -18.32 4.38 -2.99
N ALA A 135 -17.38 5.14 -3.58
CA ALA A 135 -17.52 5.63 -4.95
C ALA A 135 -17.19 4.56 -6.01
N SER A 136 -16.18 3.72 -5.76
CA SER A 136 -15.75 2.65 -6.65
C SER A 136 -15.28 1.43 -5.82
N PRO A 137 -16.18 0.48 -5.50
CA PRO A 137 -15.86 -0.69 -4.69
C PRO A 137 -14.76 -1.60 -5.28
N ALA A 138 -14.50 -1.48 -6.59
CA ALA A 138 -13.49 -2.25 -7.30
C ALA A 138 -12.09 -1.62 -7.22
N THR A 139 -11.97 -0.34 -6.85
CA THR A 139 -10.69 0.36 -6.75
C THR A 139 -9.92 -0.18 -5.54
N GLU A 140 -8.70 -0.64 -5.79
CA GLU A 140 -7.76 -1.08 -4.75
C GLU A 140 -7.18 0.17 -4.05
N VAL A 141 -7.05 0.13 -2.72
CA VAL A 141 -6.45 1.18 -1.90
C VAL A 141 -5.28 0.57 -1.15
N SER A 142 -4.08 0.99 -1.52
CA SER A 142 -2.82 0.53 -0.93
C SER A 142 -2.13 1.65 -0.17
N VAL A 143 -1.15 1.30 0.66
CA VAL A 143 -0.25 2.27 1.30
C VAL A 143 1.18 2.03 0.86
N CYS A 144 1.90 3.13 0.59
CA CYS A 144 3.33 3.12 0.38
C CYS A 144 4.03 4.02 1.43
N GLY A 145 5.29 3.68 1.70
CA GLY A 145 6.15 4.42 2.64
C GLY A 145 6.55 3.58 3.85
N GLU A 146 7.15 4.25 4.81
CA GLU A 146 7.83 3.64 5.95
C GLU A 146 6.83 2.87 6.83
N HIS A 147 5.61 3.40 6.95
CA HIS A 147 4.47 2.82 7.67
C HIS A 147 4.02 1.46 7.10
N GLY A 148 4.24 1.20 5.81
CA GLY A 148 3.90 -0.10 5.21
C GLY A 148 4.75 -1.26 5.74
N GLY A 149 5.81 -0.98 6.50
CA GLY A 149 6.64 -1.96 7.18
C GLY A 149 6.58 -1.90 8.71
N ASP A 150 5.69 -1.08 9.28
CA ASP A 150 5.51 -0.93 10.72
C ASP A 150 4.33 -1.79 11.22
N PRO A 151 4.52 -2.74 12.15
CA PRO A 151 3.46 -3.63 12.60
C PRO A 151 2.21 -2.92 13.18
N ALA A 152 2.39 -1.83 13.93
CA ALA A 152 1.28 -1.10 14.52
C ALA A 152 0.45 -0.40 13.44
N SER A 153 1.12 0.25 12.48
CA SER A 153 0.50 0.87 11.32
C SER A 153 -0.25 -0.16 10.45
N ILE A 154 0.35 -1.32 10.19
CA ILE A 154 -0.28 -2.41 9.42
C ILE A 154 -1.57 -2.90 10.11
N ALA A 155 -1.53 -3.10 11.43
CA ALA A 155 -2.72 -3.51 12.18
C ALA A 155 -3.83 -2.45 12.17
N TRP A 156 -3.45 -1.17 12.09
CA TRP A 156 -4.39 -0.07 11.91
C TRP A 156 -5.00 -0.09 10.50
N PHE A 157 -4.18 -0.23 9.45
CA PHE A 157 -4.65 -0.28 8.05
C PHE A 157 -5.61 -1.44 7.79
N ASP A 158 -5.29 -2.62 8.34
CA ASP A 158 -6.15 -3.80 8.30
C ASP A 158 -7.52 -3.54 8.94
N ARG A 159 -7.55 -2.91 10.13
CA ARG A 159 -8.79 -2.54 10.84
C ARG A 159 -9.73 -1.69 9.98
N TYR A 160 -9.19 -0.84 9.10
CA TYR A 160 -9.97 0.08 8.27
C TYR A 160 -10.09 -0.33 6.80
N GLY A 161 -9.69 -1.56 6.46
CA GLY A 161 -9.99 -2.17 5.16
C GLY A 161 -9.11 -1.69 4.01
N LEU A 162 -7.86 -1.31 4.27
CA LEU A 162 -6.86 -1.18 3.20
C LEU A 162 -6.55 -2.56 2.61
N ASP A 163 -6.34 -2.64 1.29
CA ASP A 163 -6.18 -3.90 0.57
C ASP A 163 -4.74 -4.46 0.65
N ASP A 164 -3.74 -3.58 0.61
CA ASP A 164 -2.33 -3.97 0.65
C ASP A 164 -1.39 -2.89 1.18
N VAL A 165 -0.23 -3.33 1.65
CA VAL A 165 0.87 -2.47 2.11
C VAL A 165 2.12 -2.70 1.26
N SER A 166 2.84 -1.63 0.95
CA SER A 166 4.10 -1.67 0.20
C SER A 166 5.22 -1.10 1.06
N CYS A 167 6.30 -1.89 1.20
CA CYS A 167 7.45 -1.51 2.01
C CYS A 167 8.79 -1.79 1.32
N SER A 168 9.88 -1.35 1.95
CA SER A 168 11.24 -1.62 1.50
C SER A 168 11.56 -3.13 1.57
N PRO A 169 12.46 -3.64 0.71
CA PRO A 169 12.73 -5.08 0.63
C PRO A 169 13.12 -5.74 1.97
N SER A 170 13.87 -5.03 2.81
CA SER A 170 14.30 -5.52 4.13
C SER A 170 13.15 -5.67 5.12
N ARG A 171 12.02 -4.98 4.91
CA ARG A 171 10.85 -5.01 5.80
C ARG A 171 9.75 -5.97 5.35
N ILE A 172 9.86 -6.58 4.16
CA ILE A 172 8.81 -7.46 3.60
C ILE A 172 8.41 -8.58 4.57
N LEU A 173 9.39 -9.24 5.22
CA LEU A 173 9.10 -10.35 6.13
C LEU A 173 8.35 -9.88 7.38
N VAL A 174 8.73 -8.73 7.93
CA VAL A 174 8.06 -8.10 9.07
C VAL A 174 6.64 -7.71 8.68
N ALA A 175 6.46 -7.07 7.52
CA ALA A 175 5.15 -6.66 7.03
C ALA A 175 4.21 -7.86 6.83
N ARG A 176 4.70 -8.96 6.25
CA ARG A 176 3.93 -10.20 6.09
C ARG A 176 3.50 -10.82 7.42
N LEU A 177 4.41 -10.87 8.39
CA LEU A 177 4.10 -11.39 9.72
C LEU A 177 3.06 -10.50 10.43
N ALA A 178 3.25 -9.19 10.39
CA ALA A 178 2.33 -8.24 11.00
C ALA A 178 0.93 -8.29 10.36
N ALA A 179 0.84 -8.37 9.03
CA ALA A 179 -0.43 -8.53 8.33
C ALA A 179 -1.15 -9.83 8.75
N ALA A 180 -0.42 -10.95 8.85
CA ALA A 180 -1.00 -12.20 9.32
C ALA A 180 -1.49 -12.11 10.79
N GLN A 181 -0.71 -11.46 11.66
CA GLN A 181 -1.11 -11.24 13.05
C GLN A 181 -2.34 -10.33 13.17
N ALA A 182 -2.42 -9.28 12.35
CA ALA A 182 -3.57 -8.38 12.29
C ALA A 182 -4.84 -9.13 11.85
N ALA A 183 -4.74 -9.92 10.78
CA ALA A 183 -5.84 -10.75 10.29
C ALA A 183 -6.33 -11.77 11.34
N LEU A 184 -5.42 -12.41 12.07
CA LEU A 184 -5.77 -13.33 13.16
C LEU A 184 -6.42 -12.60 14.34
N GLY A 185 -5.89 -11.44 14.73
CA GLY A 185 -6.45 -10.63 15.81
C GLY A 185 -7.82 -10.02 15.46
N ALA A 186 -8.10 -9.74 14.19
CA ALA A 186 -9.41 -9.30 13.72
C ALA A 186 -10.50 -10.39 13.86
N GLN A 187 -10.11 -11.66 13.93
CA GLN A 187 -11.01 -12.78 14.16
C GLN A 187 -11.32 -13.01 15.65
N ASP A 188 -10.69 -12.25 16.56
CA ASP A 188 -10.97 -12.31 17.99
C ASP A 188 -12.24 -11.47 18.33
N PRO A 189 -13.36 -12.12 18.73
CA PRO A 189 -14.62 -11.43 18.99
C PRO A 189 -14.60 -10.51 20.22
N ASP A 190 -13.50 -10.48 21.00
CA ASP A 190 -13.37 -9.67 22.21
C ASP A 190 -12.56 -8.38 22.03
N ARG A 191 -12.10 -8.07 20.81
CA ARG A 191 -11.12 -7.00 20.51
C ARG A 191 -11.55 -5.57 20.85
N ASP A 192 -12.85 -5.29 20.95
CA ASP A 192 -13.41 -3.96 21.22
C ASP A 192 -14.15 -3.87 22.58
N ARG A 193 -13.96 -4.85 23.48
CA ARG A 193 -14.41 -4.77 24.89
C ARG A 193 -13.36 -4.12 25.78
#